data_AF-A0A941WK08-F1
#
_entry.id   AF-A0A941WK08-F1
#
_cell.length_a   1.000
_cell.length_b   1.000
_cell.length_c   1.000
_cell.angle_alpha   90.00
_cell.angle_beta   90.00
_cell.angle_gamma   90.00
#
_symmetry.space_group_name_H-M   'P 1'
#
loop_
_entity.id
_entity.type
_entity.pdbx_description
1 polymer ?
#
loop_
_entity_poly.entity_id
_entity_poly.type
_entity_poly.pdbx_seq_one_letter_code
_entity_poly.pdbx_strand_id
1 'polypeptide(L)'
;MYWLTQSIYSFKVIPFLGGWLADRLLGDPEGWPHPIVWFGKLISFGEKKLNQCENRFYKGGLLTLILVAGIYFITRLILFWGAFINTYLYAILVGVGVFYCLAGKTLITEVKTVFEAVDRSVEEGRTQVGRIVGRDTSDLSPQEIRAAALETLAENLSDGV
;
A
#
# COMPACT_ATOMS: atom_id res chain seq x y z
N MET A 1 -11.22 -9.18 -35.10
CA MET A 1 -11.35 -8.11 -34.07
C MET A 1 -11.77 -8.68 -32.71
N TYR A 2 -12.84 -9.48 -32.61
CA TYR A 2 -13.29 -10.13 -31.36
C TYR A 2 -12.26 -11.01 -30.64
N TRP A 3 -11.44 -11.78 -31.36
CA TRP A 3 -10.41 -12.63 -30.76
C TRP A 3 -9.22 -11.84 -30.18
N LEU A 4 -8.92 -10.67 -30.75
CA LEU A 4 -7.85 -9.78 -30.25
C LEU A 4 -8.30 -9.04 -28.98
N THR A 5 -9.57 -8.62 -28.89
CA THR A 5 -10.12 -8.02 -27.67
C THR A 5 -10.23 -9.03 -26.53
N GLN A 6 -10.73 -10.25 -26.78
CA GLN A 6 -10.78 -11.34 -25.78
C GLN A 6 -9.41 -11.67 -25.18
N SER A 7 -8.37 -11.68 -26.02
CA SER A 7 -6.98 -11.84 -25.60
C SER A 7 -6.55 -10.72 -24.63
N ILE A 8 -6.80 -9.45 -24.98
CA ILE A 8 -6.43 -8.29 -24.17
C ILE A 8 -7.13 -8.26 -22.80
N TYR A 9 -8.41 -8.65 -22.72
CA TYR A 9 -9.14 -8.72 -21.44
C TYR A 9 -8.61 -9.84 -20.55
N SER A 10 -8.33 -11.02 -21.12
CA SER A 10 -7.77 -12.16 -20.40
C SER A 10 -6.39 -11.82 -19.79
N PHE A 11 -5.55 -11.09 -20.54
CA PHE A 11 -4.23 -10.64 -20.09
C PHE A 11 -4.24 -9.51 -19.04
N LYS A 12 -5.42 -9.00 -18.65
CA LYS A 12 -5.56 -8.06 -17.53
C LYS A 12 -6.30 -8.66 -16.35
N VAL A 13 -7.38 -9.40 -16.61
CA VAL A 13 -8.22 -10.01 -15.57
C VAL A 13 -7.47 -11.11 -14.83
N ILE A 14 -6.78 -12.01 -15.55
CA ILE A 14 -6.03 -13.12 -14.94
C ILE A 14 -4.95 -12.61 -13.97
N PRO A 15 -4.04 -11.70 -14.38
CA PRO A 15 -3.02 -11.21 -13.45
C PRO A 15 -3.61 -10.36 -12.31
N PHE A 16 -4.70 -9.62 -12.55
CA PHE A 16 -5.42 -8.93 -11.47
C PHE A 16 -5.94 -9.91 -10.41
N LEU A 17 -6.66 -10.96 -10.84
CA LEU A 17 -7.14 -12.01 -9.94
C LEU A 17 -5.98 -12.74 -9.24
N GLY A 18 -4.89 -12.96 -9.95
CA GLY A 18 -3.67 -13.55 -9.39
C GLY A 18 -3.06 -12.69 -8.29
N GLY A 19 -2.90 -11.38 -8.51
CA GLY A 19 -2.40 -10.44 -7.51
C GLY A 19 -3.32 -10.31 -6.30
N TRP A 20 -4.63 -10.22 -6.53
CA TRP A 20 -5.64 -10.20 -5.47
C TRP A 20 -5.63 -11.49 -4.63
N LEU A 21 -5.54 -12.65 -5.28
CA LEU A 21 -5.45 -13.92 -4.57
C LEU A 21 -4.13 -14.03 -3.78
N ALA A 22 -3.04 -13.50 -4.34
CA ALA A 22 -1.76 -13.43 -3.64
C ALA A 22 -1.86 -12.57 -2.37
N ASP A 23 -2.48 -11.38 -2.41
CA ASP A 23 -2.73 -10.55 -1.22
C ASP A 23 -3.54 -11.34 -0.20
N ARG A 24 -4.64 -11.98 -0.64
CA ARG A 24 -5.52 -12.74 0.24
C ARG A 24 -4.81 -13.88 0.99
N LEU A 25 -3.86 -14.54 0.33
CA LEU A 25 -3.13 -15.70 0.85
C LEU A 25 -1.87 -15.32 1.64
N LEU A 26 -1.08 -14.38 1.12
CA LEU A 26 0.22 -14.02 1.66
C LEU A 26 0.16 -12.79 2.58
N GLY A 27 -0.74 -11.85 2.30
CA GLY A 27 -0.67 -10.48 2.81
C GLY A 27 0.67 -9.83 2.45
N ASP A 28 1.13 -8.91 3.30
CA ASP A 28 2.46 -8.29 3.21
C ASP A 28 3.35 -8.79 4.36
N PRO A 29 4.17 -9.83 4.15
CA PRO A 29 5.02 -10.36 5.20
C PRO A 29 6.07 -9.34 5.67
N GLU A 30 6.26 -9.24 6.98
CA GLU A 30 7.30 -8.38 7.56
C GLU A 30 8.68 -8.76 7.01
N GLY A 31 9.45 -7.75 6.59
CA GLY A 31 10.82 -7.92 6.08
C GLY A 31 10.93 -8.18 4.58
N TRP A 32 9.82 -8.34 3.84
CA TRP A 32 9.87 -8.45 2.38
C TRP A 32 10.27 -7.13 1.70
N PRO A 33 10.95 -7.19 0.54
CA PRO A 33 11.19 -6.01 -0.29
C PRO A 33 9.87 -5.35 -0.71
N HIS A 34 9.53 -4.21 -0.12
CA HIS A 34 8.24 -3.56 -0.36
C HIS A 34 8.42 -2.21 -1.09
N PRO A 35 8.01 -2.10 -2.36
CA PRO A 35 8.22 -0.88 -3.16
C PRO A 35 7.59 0.37 -2.54
N ILE A 36 6.41 0.24 -1.95
CA ILE A 36 5.68 1.31 -1.27
C ILE A 36 6.48 1.83 -0.06
N VAL A 37 7.09 0.94 0.74
CA VAL A 37 7.95 1.34 1.87
C VAL A 37 9.18 2.12 1.37
N TRP A 38 9.79 1.69 0.27
CA TRP A 38 10.91 2.44 -0.32
C TRP A 38 10.48 3.81 -0.84
N PHE A 39 9.31 3.89 -1.47
CA PHE A 39 8.73 5.15 -1.92
C PHE A 39 8.45 6.09 -0.75
N GLY A 40 7.87 5.59 0.35
CA GLY A 40 7.68 6.35 1.59
C GLY A 40 9.00 6.84 2.20
N LYS A 41 10.06 6.02 2.18
CA LYS A 41 11.41 6.44 2.60
C LYS A 41 11.98 7.56 1.72
N LEU A 42 11.76 7.51 0.41
CA LEU A 42 12.16 8.56 -0.52
C LEU A 42 11.40 9.87 -0.25
N ILE A 43 10.09 9.79 -0.01
CA ILE A 43 9.27 10.94 0.40
C ILE A 43 9.81 11.53 1.70
N SER A 44 10.00 10.72 2.75
CA SER A 44 10.49 11.18 4.05
C SER A 44 11.88 11.81 3.97
N PHE A 45 12.77 11.26 3.15
CA PHE A 45 14.08 11.87 2.88
C PHE A 45 13.94 13.24 2.20
N GLY A 46 13.10 13.34 1.18
CA GLY A 46 12.82 14.59 0.49
C GLY A 46 12.18 15.63 1.41
N GLU A 47 11.22 15.22 2.23
CA GLU A 47 10.56 16.07 3.22
C GLU A 47 11.57 16.64 4.22
N LYS A 48 12.38 15.80 4.86
CA LYS A 48 13.41 16.25 5.83
C LYS A 48 14.37 17.27 5.22
N LYS A 49 14.70 17.13 3.94
CA LYS A 49 15.67 17.99 3.26
C LYS A 49 15.05 19.27 2.70
N LEU A 50 13.80 19.21 2.23
CA LEU A 50 13.17 20.27 1.43
C LEU A 50 12.03 21.00 2.15
N ASN A 51 11.43 20.40 3.18
CA ASN A 51 10.40 21.02 4.02
C ASN A 51 11.00 21.92 5.12
N GLN A 52 12.11 22.57 4.80
CA GLN A 52 12.81 23.51 5.66
C GLN A 52 13.14 24.78 4.87
N CYS A 53 13.19 25.90 5.58
CA CYS A 53 13.49 27.24 5.05
C CYS A 53 12.41 27.78 4.07
N GLU A 54 12.78 28.83 3.32
CA GLU A 54 11.91 29.49 2.35
C GLU A 54 11.52 28.58 1.18
N ASN A 55 10.40 28.91 0.53
CA ASN A 55 9.86 28.22 -0.65
C ASN A 55 9.47 26.74 -0.44
N ARG A 56 9.19 26.32 0.80
CA ARG A 56 8.76 24.94 1.14
C ARG A 56 7.64 24.40 0.25
N PHE A 57 6.65 25.24 -0.08
CA PHE A 57 5.51 24.85 -0.92
C PHE A 57 5.96 24.45 -2.33
N TYR A 58 6.77 25.30 -2.98
CA TYR A 58 7.27 25.01 -4.34
C TYR A 58 8.21 23.81 -4.38
N LYS A 59 9.08 23.66 -3.37
CA LYS A 59 9.98 22.50 -3.26
C LYS A 59 9.20 21.20 -3.06
N GLY A 60 8.20 21.21 -2.19
CA GLY A 60 7.31 20.06 -1.96
C GLY A 60 6.49 19.71 -3.20
N GLY A 61 5.94 20.73 -3.88
CA GLY A 61 5.22 20.54 -5.15
C GLY A 61 6.10 19.94 -6.24
N LEU A 62 7.32 20.46 -6.41
CA LEU A 62 8.28 19.93 -7.38
C LEU A 62 8.71 18.50 -7.04
N LEU A 63 9.00 18.20 -5.76
CA LEU A 63 9.31 16.84 -5.31
C LEU A 63 8.16 15.89 -5.64
N THR A 64 6.91 16.29 -5.35
CA THR A 64 5.72 15.49 -5.63
C THR A 64 5.60 15.20 -7.13
N LEU A 65 5.74 16.22 -7.98
CA LEU A 65 5.70 16.05 -9.43
C LEU A 65 6.78 15.11 -9.94
N ILE A 66 8.01 15.24 -9.44
CA ILE A 66 9.14 14.38 -9.83
C ILE A 66 8.88 12.93 -9.41
N LEU A 67 8.43 12.70 -8.17
CA LEU A 67 8.20 11.35 -7.66
C LEU A 67 7.03 10.67 -8.37
N VAL A 68 5.91 11.37 -8.57
CA VAL A 68 4.72 10.83 -9.24
C VAL A 68 5.00 10.58 -10.73
N ALA A 69 5.60 11.55 -11.44
CA ALA A 69 5.95 11.36 -12.85
C ALA A 69 7.00 10.25 -12.99
N GLY A 70 8.02 10.25 -12.12
CA GLY A 70 9.07 9.25 -12.09
C GLY A 70 8.53 7.84 -11.95
N ILE A 71 7.69 7.58 -10.94
CA ILE A 71 7.12 6.24 -10.73
C ILE A 71 6.20 5.84 -11.89
N TYR A 72 5.43 6.77 -12.44
CA TYR A 72 4.58 6.53 -13.62
C TYR A 72 5.41 6.08 -14.82
N PHE A 73 6.45 6.85 -15.18
CA PHE A 73 7.29 6.55 -16.33
C PHE A 73 8.10 5.28 -16.14
N ILE A 74 8.66 5.04 -14.94
CA ILE A 74 9.39 3.81 -14.62
C ILE A 74 8.47 2.59 -14.76
N THR A 75 7.28 2.64 -14.13
CA THR A 75 6.31 1.53 -14.21
C THR A 75 5.86 1.29 -15.64
N ARG A 76 5.56 2.35 -16.40
CA ARG A 76 5.20 2.24 -17.82
C ARG A 76 6.31 1.62 -18.65
N LEU A 77 7.56 2.01 -18.40
CA LEU A 77 8.72 1.47 -19.11
C LEU A 77 8.93 -0.01 -18.81
N ILE A 78 8.84 -0.40 -17.53
CA ILE A 78 8.91 -1.80 -17.08
C ILE A 78 7.83 -2.65 -17.77
N LEU A 79 6.58 -2.18 -17.77
CA LEU A 79 5.48 -2.91 -18.40
C LEU A 79 5.61 -2.96 -19.92
N PHE A 80 6.08 -1.88 -20.55
CA PHE A 80 6.31 -1.84 -21.99
C PHE A 80 7.37 -2.86 -22.41
N TRP A 81 8.53 -2.87 -21.74
CA TRP A 81 9.58 -3.86 -22.02
C TRP A 81 9.15 -5.28 -21.66
N GLY A 82 8.40 -5.46 -20.57
CA GLY A 82 7.81 -6.74 -20.22
C GLY A 82 6.94 -7.29 -21.35
N ALA A 83 6.06 -6.46 -21.91
CA ALA A 83 5.21 -6.84 -23.03
C ALA A 83 6.00 -7.08 -24.33
N PHE A 84 7.04 -6.29 -24.57
CA PHE A 84 7.93 -6.45 -25.73
C PHE A 84 8.69 -7.78 -25.70
N ILE A 85 9.15 -8.20 -24.51
CA ILE A 85 9.90 -9.45 -24.33
C ILE A 85 8.97 -10.65 -24.40
N ASN A 86 7.92 -10.67 -23.56
CA ASN A 86 7.01 -11.82 -23.46
C ASN A 86 5.68 -11.42 -22.79
N THR A 87 4.56 -11.79 -23.40
CA THR A 87 3.22 -11.52 -22.85
C THR A 87 3.00 -12.12 -21.45
N TYR A 88 3.59 -13.28 -21.14
CA TYR A 88 3.53 -13.87 -19.79
C TYR A 88 4.32 -13.06 -18.76
N LEU A 89 5.47 -12.49 -19.15
CA LEU A 89 6.26 -11.61 -18.27
C LEU A 89 5.46 -10.34 -17.95
N TYR A 90 4.80 -9.75 -18.94
CA TYR A 90 3.86 -8.65 -18.72
C TYR A 90 2.78 -9.03 -17.70
N ALA A 91 2.14 -10.19 -17.86
CA ALA A 91 1.10 -10.65 -16.93
C ALA A 91 1.65 -10.82 -15.50
N ILE A 92 2.84 -11.40 -15.33
CA ILE A 92 3.49 -11.55 -14.01
C ILE A 92 3.75 -10.17 -13.39
N LEU A 93 4.32 -9.22 -14.15
CA LEU A 93 4.61 -7.87 -13.65
C LEU A 93 3.34 -7.13 -13.24
N VAL A 94 2.24 -7.28 -14.00
CA VAL A 94 0.93 -6.73 -13.61
C VAL A 94 0.42 -7.38 -12.33
N GLY A 95 0.50 -8.71 -12.21
CA GLY A 95 0.04 -9.42 -11.02
C GLY A 95 0.81 -9.04 -9.76
N VAL A 96 2.15 -8.93 -9.86
CA VAL A 96 3.01 -8.44 -8.77
C VAL A 96 2.69 -6.98 -8.44
N GLY A 97 2.44 -6.14 -9.44
CA GLY A 97 2.02 -4.75 -9.23
C GLY A 97 0.70 -4.67 -8.47
N VAL A 98 -0.31 -5.45 -8.88
CA VAL A 98 -1.61 -5.52 -8.21
C VAL A 98 -1.46 -6.03 -6.77
N PHE A 99 -0.64 -7.06 -6.55
CA PHE A 99 -0.35 -7.57 -5.20
C PHE A 99 0.14 -6.45 -4.27
N TYR A 100 1.16 -5.69 -4.66
CA TYR A 100 1.69 -4.60 -3.83
C TYR A 100 0.80 -3.35 -3.75
N CYS A 101 -0.22 -3.23 -4.61
CA CYS A 101 -1.20 -2.15 -4.55
C CYS A 101 -2.38 -2.47 -3.63
N LEU A 102 -2.56 -3.74 -3.25
CA LEU A 102 -3.61 -4.19 -2.33
C LEU A 102 -2.99 -4.45 -0.96
N ALA A 103 -3.79 -4.29 0.10
CA ALA A 103 -3.36 -4.56 1.48
C ALA A 103 -4.48 -5.22 2.31
N GLY A 104 -5.45 -5.88 1.67
CA GLY A 104 -6.69 -6.30 2.30
C GLY A 104 -6.46 -7.34 3.41
N LYS A 105 -5.57 -8.31 3.17
CA LYS A 105 -5.21 -9.32 4.17
C LYS A 105 -4.45 -8.70 5.35
N THR A 106 -3.49 -7.82 5.06
CA THR A 106 -2.65 -7.15 6.06
C THR A 106 -3.51 -6.28 6.98
N LEU A 107 -4.38 -5.43 6.43
CA LEU A 107 -5.29 -4.57 7.21
C LEU A 107 -6.17 -5.36 8.17
N ILE A 108 -6.81 -6.44 7.69
CA ILE A 108 -7.66 -7.29 8.54
C ILE A 108 -6.83 -7.94 9.65
N THR A 109 -5.60 -8.34 9.36
CA THR A 109 -4.72 -9.00 10.33
C THR A 109 -4.27 -8.02 11.41
N GLU A 110 -3.86 -6.81 11.04
CA GLU A 110 -3.47 -5.76 11.99
C GLU A 110 -4.60 -5.40 12.97
N VAL A 111 -5.83 -5.22 12.45
CA VAL A 111 -7.00 -4.93 13.29
C VAL A 111 -7.29 -6.08 14.26
N LYS A 112 -7.22 -7.33 13.80
CA LYS A 112 -7.38 -8.49 14.69
C LYS A 112 -6.33 -8.48 15.81
N THR A 113 -5.07 -8.20 15.49
CA THR A 113 -4.01 -8.08 16.48
C THR A 113 -4.29 -7.00 17.51
N VAL A 114 -4.90 -5.86 17.13
CA VAL A 114 -5.35 -4.84 18.08
C VAL A 114 -6.42 -5.39 19.03
N PHE A 115 -7.43 -6.08 18.50
CA PHE A 115 -8.49 -6.66 19.34
C PHE A 115 -7.93 -7.69 20.33
N GLU A 116 -7.06 -8.59 19.86
CA GLU A 116 -6.38 -9.57 20.71
C GLU A 116 -5.49 -8.91 21.77
N ALA A 117 -4.81 -7.81 21.43
CA ALA A 117 -3.97 -7.06 22.37
C ALA A 117 -4.81 -6.37 23.47
N VAL A 118 -5.93 -5.73 23.09
CA VAL A 118 -6.86 -5.10 24.06
C VAL A 118 -7.46 -6.12 25.01
N ASP A 119 -7.75 -7.32 24.54
CA ASP A 119 -8.30 -8.39 25.36
C ASP A 119 -7.28 -8.92 26.40
N ARG A 120 -5.97 -8.75 26.16
CA ARG A 120 -4.90 -9.07 27.12
C ARG A 120 -4.69 -7.94 28.12
N SER A 121 -4.51 -6.71 27.64
CA SER A 121 -4.43 -5.52 28.49
C SER A 121 -4.71 -4.23 27.71
N VAL A 122 -5.14 -3.20 28.42
CA VAL A 122 -5.40 -1.89 27.80
C VAL A 122 -4.10 -1.30 27.24
N GLU A 123 -3.00 -1.38 27.98
CA GLU A 123 -1.68 -0.90 27.57
C GLU A 123 -1.15 -1.61 26.31
N GLU A 124 -1.33 -2.93 26.18
CA GLU A 124 -0.98 -3.66 24.95
C GLU A 124 -1.84 -3.18 23.78
N GLY A 125 -3.14 -3.01 24.02
CA GLY A 125 -4.07 -2.44 23.04
C GLY A 125 -3.68 -1.05 22.56
N ARG A 126 -3.30 -0.14 23.48
CA ARG A 126 -2.83 1.22 23.17
C ARG A 126 -1.56 1.18 22.32
N THR A 127 -0.61 0.34 22.70
CA THR A 127 0.64 0.16 21.95
C THR A 127 0.39 -0.36 20.54
N GLN A 128 -0.48 -1.37 20.39
CA GLN A 128 -0.75 -1.98 19.09
C GLN A 128 -1.56 -1.04 18.18
N VAL A 129 -2.61 -0.38 18.70
CA VAL A 129 -3.40 0.56 17.89
C VAL A 129 -2.58 1.78 17.48
N GLY A 130 -1.64 2.23 18.31
CA GLY A 130 -0.69 3.30 17.99
C GLY A 130 0.23 3.00 16.80
N ARG A 131 0.35 1.75 16.36
CA ARG A 131 1.07 1.40 15.12
C ARG A 131 0.28 1.73 13.85
N ILE A 132 -1.05 1.78 13.94
CA ILE A 132 -1.95 1.93 12.78
C ILE A 132 -2.69 3.27 12.76
N VAL A 133 -2.76 4.00 13.87
CA VAL A 133 -3.31 5.35 13.93
C VAL A 133 -2.22 6.41 13.97
N GLY A 134 -2.48 7.59 13.40
CA GLY A 134 -1.57 8.74 13.44
C GLY A 134 -1.71 9.66 14.66
N ARG A 135 -2.55 9.32 15.64
CA ARG A 135 -2.85 10.14 16.83
C ARG A 135 -2.29 9.52 18.12
N ASP A 136 -2.21 10.32 19.19
CA ASP A 136 -1.88 9.83 20.53
C ASP A 136 -2.94 8.81 21.00
N THR A 137 -2.49 7.74 21.62
CA THR A 137 -3.29 6.59 22.06
C THR A 137 -3.21 6.34 23.56
N SER A 138 -2.40 7.12 24.28
CA SER A 138 -2.07 6.91 25.70
C SER A 138 -3.30 6.90 26.63
N ASP A 139 -4.31 7.72 26.33
CA ASP A 139 -5.50 7.87 27.16
C ASP A 139 -6.73 7.07 26.69
N LEU A 140 -6.62 6.30 25.60
CA LEU A 140 -7.77 5.59 25.04
C LEU A 140 -8.29 4.49 25.97
N SER A 141 -9.62 4.41 26.12
CA SER A 141 -10.31 3.28 26.74
C SER A 141 -10.34 2.04 25.84
N PRO A 142 -10.62 0.84 26.37
CA PRO A 142 -10.73 -0.38 25.56
C PRO A 142 -11.74 -0.29 24.40
N GLN A 143 -12.81 0.48 24.58
CA GLN A 143 -13.82 0.70 23.53
C GLN A 143 -13.29 1.65 22.46
N GLU A 144 -12.64 2.75 22.86
CA GLU A 144 -12.06 3.71 21.92
C GLU A 144 -10.91 3.11 21.11
N ILE A 145 -10.13 2.20 21.69
CA ILE A 145 -9.09 1.46 20.94
C ILE A 145 -9.71 0.64 19.81
N ARG A 146 -10.77 -0.14 20.10
CA ARG A 146 -11.46 -0.96 19.09
C ARG A 146 -12.13 -0.09 18.04
N ALA A 147 -12.74 1.02 18.45
CA ALA A 147 -13.33 2.00 17.52
C ALA A 147 -12.27 2.59 16.60
N ALA A 148 -11.14 3.04 17.14
CA ALA A 148 -10.04 3.59 16.36
C ALA A 148 -9.49 2.57 15.34
N ALA A 149 -9.34 1.30 15.73
CA ALA A 149 -8.92 0.25 14.81
C ALA A 149 -9.92 0.02 13.66
N LEU A 150 -11.23 0.05 13.96
CA LEU A 150 -12.28 -0.08 12.94
C LEU A 150 -12.39 1.17 12.04
N GLU A 151 -12.20 2.37 12.59
CA GLU A 151 -12.11 3.62 11.83
C GLU A 151 -10.96 3.55 10.83
N THR A 152 -9.76 3.18 11.31
CA THR A 152 -8.58 2.98 10.45
C THR A 152 -8.79 1.89 9.41
N LEU A 153 -9.46 0.79 9.76
CA LEU A 153 -9.81 -0.24 8.78
C LEU A 153 -10.72 0.30 7.69
N ALA A 154 -11.77 1.04 8.07
CA ALA A 154 -12.75 1.58 7.14
C ALA A 154 -12.12 2.64 6.21
N GLU A 155 -11.27 3.51 6.75
CA GLU A 155 -10.52 4.52 5.99
C GLU A 155 -9.57 3.85 4.99
N ASN A 156 -8.70 2.95 5.45
CA ASN A 156 -7.75 2.29 4.56
C ASN A 156 -8.42 1.35 3.54
N LEU A 157 -9.55 0.75 3.88
CA LEU A 157 -10.31 -0.06 2.92
C LEU A 157 -11.02 0.82 1.89
N SER A 158 -11.39 2.06 2.23
CA SER A 158 -11.91 3.04 1.27
C SER A 158 -10.83 3.63 0.37
N ASP A 159 -9.62 3.81 0.88
CA ASP A 159 -8.50 4.39 0.13
C ASP A 159 -7.73 3.35 -0.70
N GLY A 160 -7.62 2.12 -0.19
CA GLY A 160 -6.74 1.07 -0.70
C GLY A 160 -7.43 -0.08 -1.45
N VAL A 161 -8.77 -0.11 -1.53
CA VAL A 161 -9.56 -1.15 -2.23
C VAL A 161 -10.64 -0.51 -3.09
#